data_AF-A0A441WLR7-F1
#
_entry.id   AF-A0A441WLR7-F1
#
_cell.length_a   1.000
_cell.length_b   1.000
_cell.length_c   1.000
_cell.angle_alpha   90.00
_cell.angle_beta   90.00
_cell.angle_gamma   90.00
#
_symmetry.space_group_name_H-M   'P 1'
#
loop_
_entity.id
_entity.type
_entity.pdbx_description
1 polymer ?
#
loop_
_entity_poly.entity_id
_entity_poly.type
_entity_poly.pdbx_seq_one_letter_code
_entity_poly.pdbx_strand_id
1 'polypeptide(L)' 'NAVVTDIRLGSGTNGWELARDIRGVVSTMPIVYISGDGAMDWHAEGVPQSIIIAKPFVMPQLITALATLLNQQVPIARP' A
#
# COMPACT_ATOMS: atom_id res chain seq x y z
N ASN A 1 6.79 -0.15 10.82
CA ASN A 1 7.18 -0.87 9.59
C ASN A 1 6.13 -0.63 8.52
N ALA A 2 6.50 -0.60 7.25
CA ALA A 2 5.61 -0.36 6.12
C ALA A 2 6.09 -1.12 4.88
N VAL A 3 5.17 -1.41 3.97
CA VAL A 3 5.45 -2.11 2.71
C VAL A 3 5.09 -1.18 1.55
N VAL A 4 6.04 -1.04 0.63
CA VAL A 4 5.83 -0.38 -0.66
C VAL A 4 6.09 -1.45 -1.72
N THR A 5 5.10 -1.75 -2.55
CA THR A 5 5.19 -2.83 -3.55
C THR A 5 4.66 -2.39 -4.90
N ASP A 6 5.27 -2.88 -5.98
CA ASP A 6 4.64 -2.81 -7.29
C ASP A 6 3.47 -3.82 -7.35
N ILE A 7 2.44 -3.53 -8.16
CA ILE A 7 1.37 -4.50 -8.44
C ILE A 7 1.92 -5.64 -9.31
N ARG A 8 2.67 -5.32 -10.36
CA ARG A 8 3.19 -6.30 -11.31
C ARG A 8 4.63 -6.64 -10.97
N LEU A 9 4.79 -7.62 -10.09
CA LEU A 9 6.12 -8.11 -9.65
C LEU A 9 6.79 -9.08 -10.64
N GLY A 10 6.10 -9.46 -11.72
CA GLY A 10 6.58 -10.42 -12.71
C GLY A 10 5.94 -11.80 -12.50
N SER A 11 6.73 -12.87 -12.64
CA SER A 11 6.27 -14.24 -12.44
C SER A 11 6.08 -14.56 -10.95
N GLY A 12 4.94 -15.15 -10.58
CA GLY A 12 4.63 -15.55 -9.22
C GLY A 12 3.59 -14.62 -8.57
N THR A 13 3.72 -14.39 -7.28
CA THR A 13 2.81 -13.56 -6.48
C THR A 13 2.79 -12.12 -6.99
N ASN A 14 1.59 -11.58 -7.21
CA ASN A 14 1.43 -10.15 -7.53
C ASN A 14 1.37 -9.28 -6.26
N GLY A 15 1.46 -7.96 -6.42
CA GLY A 15 1.45 -7.03 -5.29
C GLY A 15 0.17 -7.12 -4.44
N TRP A 16 -0.97 -7.46 -5.03
CA TRP A 16 -2.24 -7.61 -4.31
C TRP A 16 -2.22 -8.81 -3.37
N GLU A 17 -1.82 -9.97 -3.89
CA GLU A 17 -1.66 -11.21 -3.13
C GLU A 17 -0.64 -11.04 -2.01
N LEU A 18 0.51 -10.43 -2.32
CA LEU A 18 1.54 -10.14 -1.32
C LEU A 18 0.98 -9.30 -0.16
N ALA A 19 0.22 -8.26 -0.47
CA ALA A 19 -0.36 -7.40 0.56
C ALA A 19 -1.44 -8.11 1.39
N ARG A 20 -2.23 -9.00 0.78
CA ARG A 20 -3.22 -9.84 1.50
C ARG A 20 -2.53 -10.80 2.45
N ASP A 21 -1.49 -11.47 2.01
CA ASP A 21 -0.71 -12.41 2.84
C ASP A 21 -0.09 -11.68 4.03
N ILE A 22 0.53 -10.52 3.79
CA ILE A 22 1.11 -9.69 4.85
C ILE A 22 0.02 -9.23 5.83
N ARG A 23 -1.14 -8.79 5.33
CA ARG A 23 -2.27 -8.37 6.20
C ARG A 23 -2.92 -9.53 6.94
N GLY A 24 -2.81 -10.76 6.44
CA GLY A 24 -3.19 -11.98 7.17
C GLY A 24 -2.36 -12.20 8.43
N VAL A 25 -1.11 -11.74 8.44
CA VAL A 25 -0.19 -11.83 9.60
C VAL A 25 -0.23 -10.56 10.45
N VAL A 26 -0.23 -9.38 9.81
CA VAL A 26 -0.23 -8.07 10.46
C VAL A 26 -1.35 -7.21 9.86
N SER A 27 -2.54 -7.30 10.45
CA SER A 27 -3.78 -6.69 9.93
C SER A 27 -3.73 -5.17 9.74
N THR A 28 -2.83 -4.47 10.43
CA THR A 28 -2.68 -3.02 10.35
C THR A 28 -1.55 -2.56 9.44
N MET A 29 -0.73 -3.44 8.87
CA MET A 29 0.49 -3.08 8.13
C MET A 29 0.24 -2.00 7.07
N PRO A 30 0.97 -0.86 7.05
CA PRO A 30 0.83 0.15 6.01
C PRO A 30 1.25 -0.45 4.67
N ILE A 31 0.36 -0.39 3.68
CA ILE A 31 0.62 -0.86 2.32
C ILE A 31 0.48 0.32 1.35
N VAL A 32 1.54 0.58 0.59
CA VAL A 32 1.51 1.47 -0.57
C VAL A 32 1.77 0.64 -1.83
N TYR A 33 0.84 0.69 -2.78
CA TYR A 33 1.00 0.10 -4.10
C TYR A 33 1.57 1.12 -5.08
N ILE A 34 2.46 0.66 -5.96
CA ILE A 34 2.95 1.42 -7.10
C ILE A 34 2.49 0.71 -8.37
N SER A 35 1.94 1.46 -9.32
CA SER A 35 1.29 0.90 -10.51
C SER A 35 1.60 1.71 -11.75
N GLY A 36 2.07 1.09 -12.84
CA GLY A 36 2.09 1.73 -14.16
C GLY A 36 0.76 1.57 -14.90
N ASP A 37 0.07 0.46 -14.67
CA ASP A 37 -1.22 0.07 -15.20
C ASP A 37 -1.98 -0.76 -14.15
N GLY A 38 -3.32 -0.77 -14.20
CA GLY A 38 -4.14 -1.50 -13.21
C GLY A 38 -4.46 -0.73 -11.93
N ALA A 39 -4.21 0.59 -11.89
CA ALA A 39 -4.63 1.42 -10.74
C ALA A 39 -6.16 1.48 -10.56
N MET A 40 -6.91 1.30 -11.65
CA MET A 40 -8.37 1.22 -11.62
C MET A 40 -8.88 -0.02 -10.87
N ASP A 41 -8.10 -1.10 -10.88
CA ASP A 41 -8.47 -2.37 -10.24
C ASP A 41 -8.27 -2.33 -8.72
N TRP A 42 -7.61 -1.28 -8.21
CA TRP A 42 -7.36 -1.11 -6.78
C TRP A 42 -8.64 -1.16 -5.93
N HIS A 43 -9.75 -0.64 -6.45
CA HIS A 43 -11.04 -0.68 -5.74
C HIS A 43 -11.57 -2.10 -5.53
N ALA A 44 -11.20 -3.05 -6.40
CA ALA A 44 -11.60 -4.45 -6.28
C ALA A 44 -10.53 -5.30 -5.57
N GLU A 45 -9.25 -5.04 -5.85
CA GLU A 45 -8.16 -5.91 -5.44
C GLU A 45 -7.42 -5.44 -4.18
N GLY A 46 -7.37 -4.13 -3.93
CA GLY A 46 -6.59 -3.53 -2.86
C GLY A 46 -7.09 -3.92 -1.46
N VAL A 47 -6.16 -4.15 -0.53
CA VAL A 47 -6.50 -4.30 0.89
C VAL A 47 -7.02 -2.98 1.48
N PRO A 48 -7.95 -3.00 2.46
CA PRO A 48 -8.45 -1.79 3.10
C PRO A 48 -7.35 -0.95 3.75
N GLN A 49 -7.54 0.37 3.79
CA GLN A 49 -6.59 1.32 4.38
C GLN A 49 -5.18 1.19 3.79
N SER A 50 -5.12 1.01 2.47
CA SER A 50 -3.91 1.10 1.65
C SER A 50 -3.96 2.36 0.78
N ILE A 51 -2.84 2.71 0.17
CA ILE A 51 -2.77 3.79 -0.82
C ILE A 51 -2.18 3.22 -2.10
N ILE A 52 -2.67 3.67 -3.25
CA ILE A 52 -2.06 3.40 -4.55
C ILE A 52 -1.47 4.69 -5.15
N ILE A 53 -0.30 4.56 -5.77
CA ILE A 53 0.37 5.62 -6.52
C ILE A 53 0.58 5.15 -7.96
N ALA A 54 0.00 5.88 -8.91
CA ALA A 54 0.20 5.62 -10.33
C ALA A 54 1.53 6.19 -10.82
N LYS A 55 2.20 5.51 -11.75
CA LYS A 55 3.40 5.99 -12.45
C LYS A 55 2.99 6.85 -13.65
N PRO A 56 3.81 7.85 -14.03
CA PRO A 56 4.98 8.33 -13.30
C PRO A 56 4.57 9.11 -12.03
N PHE A 57 5.38 9.00 -10.98
CA PHE A 57 5.18 9.74 -9.73
C PHE A 57 6.43 10.50 -9.35
N VAL A 58 6.26 11.49 -8.47
CA VAL A 58 7.37 12.24 -7.86
C VAL A 58 7.61 11.78 -6.43
N MET A 59 8.85 11.85 -5.95
CA MET A 59 9.22 11.39 -4.61
C MET A 59 8.33 11.93 -3.47
N PRO A 60 7.88 13.20 -3.49
CA PRO A 60 6.95 13.70 -2.49
C PRO A 60 5.65 12.89 -2.37
N GLN A 61 5.11 12.35 -3.47
CA GLN A 61 3.87 11.56 -3.42
C GLN A 61 4.05 10.27 -2.61
N LEU A 62 5.18 9.59 -2.78
CA LEU A 62 5.50 8.37 -2.02
C LEU A 62 5.73 8.68 -0.54
N ILE A 63 6.48 9.74 -0.24
CA ILE A 63 6.76 10.17 1.14
C ILE A 63 5.46 10.54 1.85
N THR A 64 4.59 11.33 1.20
CA THR A 64 3.30 11.72 1.76
C THR A 64 2.41 10.52 2.00
N ALA A 65 2.27 9.61 1.04
CA ALA A 65 1.44 8.40 1.21
C ALA A 65 1.91 7.54 2.40
N LEU A 66 3.22 7.34 2.50
CA LEU A 66 3.80 6.58 3.60
C LEU A 66 3.57 7.28 4.95
N ALA A 67 3.82 8.60 5.02
CA ALA A 67 3.58 9.38 6.24
C ALA A 67 2.10 9.36 6.66
N THR A 68 1.17 9.47 5.71
CA THR A 68 -0.27 9.37 5.98
C THR A 68 -0.62 8.05 6.65
N LEU A 69 -0.19 6.92 6.09
CA LEU A 69 -0.52 5.60 6.66
C LEU A 69 0.17 5.37 8.00
N LEU A 70 1.45 5.74 8.15
CA LEU A 70 2.16 5.59 9.42
C LEU A 70 1.53 6.42 10.54
N ASN A 71 1.08 7.64 10.26
CA ASN A 71 0.42 8.48 11.25
C ASN A 71 -0.98 7.97 11.61
N GLN A 72 -1.68 7.30 10.70
CA GLN A 72 -2.98 6.66 10.98
C GLN A 72 -2.86 5.41 11.87
N GLN A 73 -1.70 4.74 11.87
CA GLN A 73 -1.45 3.62 12.76
C GLN A 73 -1.22 4.02 14.21
N VAL A 74 -0.75 5.25 14.44
CA VAL A 74 -0.60 5.79 15.79
C VAL A 74 -2.01 6.02 16.31
N PRO A 75 -2.49 5.26 17.32
CA PRO A 75 -3.80 5.51 17.87
C PRO A 75 -3.84 6.95 18.38
N ILE A 76 -4.96 7.63 18.16
CA ILE A 76 -5.32 8.84 18.91
C ILE A 76 -5.54 8.38 20.36
N ALA A 77 -4.44 8.17 21.06
CA ALA A 77 -4.38 7.87 22.47
C ALA A 77 -3.26 8.74 23.04
N ARG A 78 -3.60 10.01 23.27
CA ARG A 78 -2.94 10.81 24.30
C ARG A 78 -4.05 11.52 25.09
N PRO A 79 -4.31 11.13 26.36
CA PRO A 79 -4.98 12.03 27.29
C PRO A 79 -4.14 13.28 27.54
#